data_AF-A0A376W8E4-F1
#
_entry.id   AF-A0A376W8E4-F1
#
_cell.length_a   1.000
_cell.length_b   1.000
_cell.length_c   1.000
_cell.angle_alpha   90.00
_cell.angle_beta   90.00
_cell.angle_gamma   90.00
#
_symmetry.space_group_name_H-M   'P 1'
#
loop_
_entity.id
_entity.type
_entity.pdbx_description
1 polymer ?
#
loop_
_entity_poly.entity_id
_entity_poly.type
_entity_poly.pdbx_seq_one_letter_code
_entity_poly.pdbx_strand_id
1 'polypeptide(L)'
;MYKAEYAISRDALTIINEQFSVQLPDDEIGFIALHILNNYENSVDYESVRIIELSQIITELIEVVYNRKVDRSSFNYSRFMMHLKYFSSRVLCNEKIKQKDIGDIYEQFLEKDILLQRAIHEIERYLYATFKYELILEEKLYLSIRTKVLMD
;
A
#
# COMPACT_ATOMS: atom_id res chain seq x y z
N MET A 1 -5.82 -26.38 -13.49
CA MET A 1 -5.32 -26.57 -12.11
C MET A 1 -3.92 -26.01 -12.03
N TYR A 2 -3.69 -25.14 -11.05
CA TYR A 2 -2.52 -24.28 -10.96
C TYR A 2 -1.26 -25.10 -10.62
N LYS A 3 -0.33 -25.20 -11.58
CA LYS A 3 0.84 -26.09 -11.49
C LYS A 3 1.87 -25.64 -10.44
N ALA A 4 1.94 -24.34 -10.14
CA ALA A 4 2.94 -23.80 -9.21
C ALA A 4 2.55 -24.09 -7.74
N GLU A 5 1.28 -23.93 -7.42
CA GLU A 5 0.68 -24.08 -6.09
C GLU A 5 0.67 -25.55 -5.68
N TYR A 6 0.43 -26.45 -6.63
CA TYR A 6 0.58 -27.90 -6.40
C TYR A 6 2.04 -28.28 -6.08
N ALA A 7 3.01 -27.68 -6.77
CA ALA A 7 4.43 -27.92 -6.51
C ALA A 7 4.83 -27.41 -5.11
N ILE A 8 4.42 -26.19 -4.76
CA ILE A 8 4.64 -25.60 -3.42
C ILE A 8 4.00 -26.47 -2.33
N SER A 9 2.79 -26.99 -2.57
CA SER A 9 2.06 -27.81 -1.60
C SER A 9 2.71 -29.17 -1.36
N ARG A 10 3.29 -29.76 -2.40
CA ARG A 10 4.08 -31.00 -2.27
C ARG A 10 5.36 -30.77 -1.46
N ASP A 11 6.03 -29.66 -1.71
CA ASP A 11 7.24 -29.30 -0.96
C ASP A 11 6.88 -29.01 0.52
N ALA A 12 5.75 -28.35 0.78
CA ALA A 12 5.21 -28.17 2.13
C ALA A 12 4.86 -29.49 2.83
N LEU A 13 4.25 -30.46 2.13
CA LEU A 13 3.97 -31.79 2.68
C LEU A 13 5.26 -32.51 3.09
N THR A 14 6.31 -32.36 2.28
CA THR A 14 7.64 -32.91 2.58
C THR A 14 8.18 -32.32 3.90
N ILE A 15 8.14 -30.99 4.04
CA ILE A 15 8.60 -30.31 5.26
C ILE A 15 7.81 -30.75 6.49
N ILE A 16 6.48 -30.89 6.39
CA ILE A 16 5.62 -31.34 7.50
C ILE A 16 5.99 -32.76 7.92
N ASN A 17 6.12 -33.67 6.96
CA ASN A 17 6.48 -35.06 7.23
C ASN A 17 7.86 -35.16 7.92
N GLU A 18 8.84 -34.37 7.45
CA GLU A 18 10.18 -34.31 8.06
C GLU A 18 10.16 -33.71 9.47
N GLN A 19 9.50 -32.57 9.66
CA GLN A 19 9.49 -31.83 10.91
C GLN A 19 8.74 -32.57 12.03
N PHE A 20 7.63 -33.22 11.69
CA PHE A 20 6.78 -33.90 12.66
C PHE A 20 6.98 -35.42 12.68
N SER A 21 7.88 -35.95 11.85
CA SER A 21 8.14 -37.39 11.72
C SER A 21 6.86 -38.19 11.45
N VAL A 22 6.04 -37.70 10.53
CA VAL A 22 4.77 -38.32 10.08
C VAL A 22 4.86 -38.71 8.60
N GLN A 23 3.91 -39.53 8.14
CA GLN A 23 3.72 -39.85 6.72
C GLN A 23 2.28 -39.56 6.32
N LEU A 24 2.03 -38.29 6.00
CA LEU A 24 0.77 -37.85 5.42
C LEU A 24 0.67 -38.28 3.95
N PRO A 25 -0.52 -38.70 3.48
CA PRO A 25 -0.72 -39.15 2.10
C PRO A 25 -0.70 -37.98 1.10
N ASP A 26 -0.39 -38.29 -0.16
CA ASP A 26 -0.36 -37.30 -1.26
C ASP A 26 -1.72 -36.60 -1.48
N ASP A 27 -2.82 -37.20 -1.02
CA ASP A 27 -4.16 -36.58 -1.06
C ASP A 27 -4.22 -35.26 -0.27
N GLU A 28 -3.34 -35.06 0.72
CA GLU A 28 -3.21 -33.80 1.48
C GLU A 28 -2.64 -32.66 0.65
N ILE A 29 -1.91 -32.94 -0.45
CA ILE A 29 -1.34 -31.91 -1.33
C ILE A 29 -2.45 -31.04 -1.91
N GLY A 30 -3.60 -31.65 -2.25
CA GLY A 30 -4.77 -30.92 -2.75
C GLY A 30 -5.38 -29.99 -1.70
N PHE A 31 -5.46 -30.44 -0.45
CA PHE A 31 -5.98 -29.63 0.66
C PHE A 31 -5.04 -28.49 1.04
N ILE A 32 -3.73 -28.74 1.07
CA ILE A 32 -2.71 -27.71 1.29
C ILE A 32 -2.77 -26.66 0.17
N ALA A 33 -2.86 -27.09 -1.09
CA ALA A 33 -2.99 -26.19 -2.23
C ALA A 33 -4.25 -25.33 -2.16
N LEU A 34 -5.38 -25.94 -1.78
CA LEU A 34 -6.65 -25.23 -1.60
C LEU A 34 -6.57 -24.22 -0.45
N HIS A 35 -5.95 -24.57 0.67
CA HIS A 35 -5.75 -23.64 1.78
C HIS A 35 -4.83 -22.48 1.40
N ILE A 36 -3.75 -22.72 0.65
CA ILE A 36 -2.89 -21.65 0.13
C ILE A 36 -3.69 -20.72 -0.79
N LEU A 37 -4.50 -21.27 -1.68
CA LEU A 37 -5.29 -20.51 -2.65
C LEU A 37 -6.41 -19.69 -1.98
N ASN A 38 -7.13 -20.30 -1.02
CA ASN A 38 -8.15 -19.62 -0.23
C ASN A 38 -7.55 -18.50 0.64
N ASN A 39 -6.36 -18.72 1.22
CA ASN A 39 -5.68 -17.66 1.95
C ASN A 39 -5.11 -16.58 1.02
N TYR A 40 -4.71 -16.93 -0.20
CA TYR A 40 -4.28 -15.96 -1.21
C TYR A 40 -5.46 -15.05 -1.61
N GLU A 41 -6.63 -15.61 -1.92
CA GLU A 41 -7.84 -14.81 -2.23
C GLU A 41 -8.30 -13.96 -1.03
N ASN A 42 -8.31 -14.51 0.19
CA ASN A 42 -8.61 -13.74 1.40
C ASN A 42 -7.55 -12.67 1.69
N SER A 43 -6.27 -12.92 1.36
CA SER A 43 -5.20 -11.93 1.49
C SER A 43 -5.34 -10.82 0.45
N VAL A 44 -5.80 -11.12 -0.77
CA VAL A 44 -6.09 -10.09 -1.79
C VAL A 44 -7.22 -9.17 -1.31
N ASP A 45 -8.24 -9.72 -0.65
CA ASP A 45 -9.33 -8.93 -0.07
C ASP A 45 -8.85 -8.13 1.16
N TYR A 46 -8.05 -8.73 2.03
CA TYR A 46 -7.49 -8.06 3.22
C TYR A 46 -6.47 -6.97 2.86
N GLU A 47 -5.57 -7.20 1.92
CA GLU A 47 -4.67 -6.17 1.39
C GLU A 47 -5.45 -5.05 0.71
N SER A 48 -6.50 -5.40 -0.05
CA SER A 48 -7.37 -4.40 -0.68
C SER A 48 -8.07 -3.52 0.36
N VAL A 49 -8.55 -4.11 1.46
CA VAL A 49 -9.14 -3.37 2.59
C VAL A 49 -8.12 -2.44 3.23
N ARG A 50 -6.91 -2.92 3.59
CA ARG A 50 -5.87 -2.07 4.19
C ARG A 50 -5.40 -0.95 3.27
N ILE A 51 -5.34 -1.21 1.98
CA ILE A 51 -5.03 -0.18 0.97
C ILE A 51 -6.11 0.91 0.97
N ILE A 52 -7.39 0.53 1.04
CA ILE A 52 -8.51 1.47 1.11
C ILE A 52 -8.46 2.27 2.42
N GLU A 53 -8.24 1.61 3.55
CA GLU A 53 -8.12 2.23 4.87
C GLU A 53 -6.98 3.26 4.91
N LEU A 54 -5.78 2.88 4.45
CA LEU A 54 -4.65 3.81 4.38
C LEU A 54 -4.95 5.01 3.48
N SER A 55 -5.62 4.77 2.34
CA SER A 55 -6.03 5.84 1.44
C SER A 55 -7.03 6.81 2.08
N GLN A 56 -7.97 6.29 2.89
CA GLN A 56 -8.92 7.09 3.65
C GLN A 56 -8.22 7.90 4.74
N ILE A 57 -7.32 7.28 5.52
CA ILE A 57 -6.57 7.96 6.59
C ILE A 57 -5.74 9.12 6.01
N ILE A 58 -5.04 8.91 4.90
CA ILE A 58 -4.29 9.98 4.24
C ILE A 58 -5.23 11.11 3.79
N THR A 59 -6.41 10.77 3.25
CA THR A 59 -7.41 11.78 2.88
C THR A 59 -7.88 12.58 4.11
N GLU A 60 -8.12 11.92 5.23
CA GLU A 60 -8.54 12.56 6.49
C GLU A 60 -7.46 13.48 7.06
N LEU A 61 -6.19 13.08 7.01
CA LEU A 61 -5.06 13.93 7.39
C LEU A 61 -5.03 15.22 6.56
N ILE A 62 -5.26 15.11 5.24
CA ILE A 62 -5.36 16.27 4.35
C ILE A 62 -6.55 17.15 4.75
N GLU A 63 -7.74 16.57 4.95
CA GLU A 63 -8.95 17.30 5.34
C GLU A 63 -8.76 18.08 6.66
N VAL A 64 -8.07 17.46 7.64
CA VAL A 64 -7.75 18.08 8.93
C VAL A 64 -6.80 19.27 8.75
N VAL A 65 -5.72 19.10 7.98
CA VAL A 65 -4.73 20.17 7.76
C VAL A 65 -5.34 21.36 7.01
N TYR A 66 -6.14 21.09 5.98
CA TYR A 66 -6.81 22.13 5.20
C TYR A 66 -8.08 22.68 5.86
N ASN A 67 -8.53 22.08 6.97
CA ASN A 67 -9.80 22.40 7.62
C ASN A 67 -10.98 22.46 6.64
N ARG A 68 -11.00 21.53 5.68
CA ARG A 68 -11.99 21.45 4.59
C ARG A 68 -12.23 20.01 4.21
N LYS A 69 -13.49 19.65 3.96
CA LYS A 69 -13.85 18.33 3.43
C LYS A 69 -13.60 18.25 1.92
N VAL A 70 -13.08 17.10 1.50
CA VAL A 70 -12.92 16.75 0.09
C VAL A 70 -14.27 16.36 -0.49
N ASP A 71 -14.58 16.85 -1.69
CA ASP A 71 -15.75 16.39 -2.43
C ASP A 71 -15.53 14.98 -2.96
N ARG A 72 -16.10 14.01 -2.25
CA ARG A 72 -16.00 12.58 -2.58
C ARG A 72 -16.77 12.18 -3.83
N SER A 73 -17.63 13.06 -4.37
CA SER A 73 -18.32 12.84 -5.65
C SER A 73 -17.53 13.35 -6.85
N SER A 74 -16.45 14.10 -6.61
CA SER A 74 -15.66 14.71 -7.67
C SER A 74 -14.80 13.71 -8.46
N PHE A 75 -14.53 14.06 -9.71
CA PHE A 75 -13.57 13.32 -10.55
C PHE A 75 -12.15 13.38 -9.97
N ASN A 76 -11.76 14.53 -9.39
CA ASN A 76 -10.44 14.71 -8.77
C ASN A 76 -10.25 13.75 -7.60
N TYR A 77 -11.27 13.56 -6.76
CA TYR A 77 -11.24 12.59 -5.67
C TYR A 77 -11.12 11.15 -6.19
N SER A 78 -11.94 10.77 -7.18
CA SER A 78 -11.87 9.42 -7.76
C SER A 78 -10.48 9.11 -8.31
N ARG A 79 -9.87 10.09 -9.00
CA ARG A 79 -8.50 9.97 -9.53
C ARG A 79 -7.47 9.91 -8.41
N PHE A 80 -7.62 10.75 -7.39
CA PHE A 80 -6.76 10.76 -6.20
C PHE A 80 -6.76 9.39 -5.51
N MET A 81 -7.93 8.81 -5.27
CA MET A 81 -8.06 7.48 -4.65
C MET A 81 -7.42 6.37 -5.50
N MET A 82 -7.60 6.41 -6.82
CA MET A 82 -6.91 5.45 -7.70
C MET A 82 -5.39 5.56 -7.56
N HIS A 83 -4.87 6.79 -7.57
CA HIS A 83 -3.46 7.08 -7.42
C HIS A 83 -2.90 6.71 -6.03
N LEU A 84 -3.70 6.91 -5.00
CA LEU A 84 -3.35 6.61 -3.63
C LEU A 84 -3.42 5.11 -3.32
N LYS A 85 -4.29 4.37 -4.03
CA LYS A 85 -4.35 2.90 -4.00
C LYS A 85 -2.99 2.29 -4.35
N TYR A 86 -2.39 2.73 -5.45
CA TYR A 86 -1.06 2.26 -5.88
C TYR A 86 0.05 2.65 -4.91
N PHE A 87 0.00 3.88 -4.39
CA PHE A 87 0.95 4.34 -3.38
C PHE A 87 0.84 3.49 -2.10
N SER A 88 -0.36 3.30 -1.59
CA SER A 88 -0.64 2.53 -0.37
C SER A 88 -0.22 1.06 -0.52
N SER A 89 -0.46 0.46 -1.70
CA SER A 89 0.03 -0.89 -2.00
C SER A 89 1.55 -0.98 -1.87
N ARG A 90 2.30 0.01 -2.37
CA ARG A 90 3.77 0.04 -2.27
C ARG A 90 4.26 0.23 -0.84
N VAL A 91 3.60 1.09 -0.07
CA VAL A 91 3.90 1.31 1.35
C VAL A 91 3.74 0.00 2.14
N LEU A 92 2.62 -0.72 1.93
CA LEU A 92 2.35 -1.98 2.62
C LEU A 92 3.32 -3.11 2.22
N CYS A 93 3.78 -3.12 0.97
CA CYS A 93 4.81 -4.06 0.50
C CYS A 93 6.25 -3.63 0.82
N ASN A 94 6.46 -2.45 1.42
CA ASN A 94 7.77 -1.83 1.68
C ASN A 94 8.67 -1.75 0.44
N GLU A 95 8.08 -1.50 -0.73
CA GLU A 95 8.78 -1.42 -2.00
C GLU A 95 9.46 -0.06 -2.18
N LYS A 96 10.78 -0.01 -1.95
CA LYS A 96 11.58 1.20 -2.17
C LYS A 96 11.82 1.44 -3.66
N ILE A 97 11.49 2.64 -4.13
CA ILE A 97 11.87 3.12 -5.46
C ILE A 97 13.25 3.80 -5.39
N LYS A 98 14.01 3.72 -6.49
CA LYS A 98 15.26 4.48 -6.63
C LYS A 98 14.97 5.98 -6.76
N GLN A 99 15.60 6.77 -5.90
CA GLN A 99 15.57 8.22 -5.98
C GLN A 99 16.22 8.71 -7.28
N LYS A 100 15.55 9.64 -7.93
CA LYS A 100 16.04 10.49 -9.03
C LYS A 100 16.39 11.87 -8.47
N ASP A 101 17.19 12.62 -9.20
CA ASP A 101 17.57 13.96 -8.78
C ASP A 101 16.46 14.96 -9.17
N ILE A 102 15.59 15.29 -8.21
CA ILE A 102 14.44 16.19 -8.37
C ILE A 102 14.28 17.18 -7.20
N GLY A 103 15.36 17.41 -6.43
CA GLY A 103 15.43 18.30 -5.26
C GLY A 103 14.79 19.66 -5.52
N ASP A 104 15.36 20.37 -6.48
CA ASP A 104 15.00 21.75 -6.81
C ASP A 104 13.54 21.90 -7.24
N ILE A 105 13.00 20.89 -7.95
CA ILE A 105 11.61 20.89 -8.42
C ILE A 105 10.65 20.78 -7.23
N TYR A 106 10.97 19.91 -6.27
CA TYR A 106 10.12 19.71 -5.10
C TYR A 106 10.09 20.94 -4.20
N GLU A 107 11.24 21.56 -3.95
CA GLU A 107 11.33 22.77 -3.14
C GLU A 107 10.56 23.93 -3.76
N GLN A 108 10.76 24.18 -5.06
CA GLN A 108 10.02 25.21 -5.81
C GLN A 108 8.50 24.95 -5.82
N PHE A 109 8.09 23.68 -5.93
CA PHE A 109 6.67 23.33 -5.95
C PHE A 109 5.96 23.67 -4.63
N LEU A 110 6.67 23.55 -3.51
CA LEU A 110 6.13 23.78 -2.19
C LEU A 110 6.29 25.23 -1.71
N GLU A 111 7.11 26.05 -2.36
CA GLU A 111 7.76 27.24 -1.78
C GLU A 111 6.80 28.34 -1.26
N LYS A 112 5.48 28.20 -1.42
CA LYS A 112 4.47 29.18 -0.96
C LYS A 112 3.20 28.56 -0.38
N ASP A 113 3.11 27.23 -0.30
CA ASP A 113 1.90 26.52 0.10
C ASP A 113 2.09 25.83 1.46
N ILE A 114 1.89 26.61 2.52
CA ILE A 114 2.12 26.17 3.92
C ILE A 114 1.18 25.01 4.29
N LEU A 115 -0.06 25.01 3.79
CA LEU A 115 -1.01 23.94 4.05
C LEU A 115 -0.56 22.64 3.38
N LEU A 116 -0.09 22.72 2.13
CA LEU A 116 0.43 21.56 1.42
C LEU A 116 1.66 20.98 2.11
N GLN A 117 2.63 21.84 2.49
CA GLN A 117 3.81 21.40 3.25
C GLN A 117 3.42 20.67 4.53
N ARG A 118 2.47 21.24 5.29
CA ARG A 118 1.97 20.64 6.53
C ARG A 118 1.26 19.31 6.28
N ALA A 119 0.45 19.21 5.23
CA ALA A 119 -0.27 17.97 4.90
C ALA A 119 0.70 16.83 4.59
N ILE A 120 1.72 17.11 3.76
CA ILE A 120 2.75 16.12 3.43
C ILE A 120 3.56 15.72 4.65
N HIS A 121 3.89 16.68 5.53
CA HIS A 121 4.59 16.37 6.77
C HIS A 121 3.77 15.49 7.72
N GLU A 122 2.47 15.74 7.87
CA GLU A 122 1.61 14.89 8.71
C GLU A 122 1.45 13.47 8.14
N ILE A 123 1.35 13.33 6.81
CA ILE A 123 1.36 12.03 6.14
C ILE A 123 2.69 11.30 6.40
N GLU A 124 3.82 11.98 6.23
CA GLU A 124 5.15 11.40 6.48
C GLU A 124 5.29 10.92 7.92
N ARG A 125 4.89 11.74 8.90
CA ARG A 125 4.90 11.37 10.32
C ARG A 125 4.04 10.14 10.60
N TYR A 126 2.83 10.09 10.04
CA TYR A 126 1.92 8.96 10.19
C TYR A 126 2.50 7.67 9.62
N LEU A 127 3.05 7.74 8.39
CA LEU A 127 3.64 6.58 7.71
C LEU A 127 4.88 6.04 8.45
N TYR A 128 5.73 6.93 8.95
CA TYR A 128 6.90 6.52 9.72
C TYR A 128 6.51 5.90 11.07
N ALA A 129 5.54 6.50 11.78
CA ALA A 129 5.10 6.01 13.07
C ALA A 129 4.45 4.62 12.96
N THR A 130 3.62 4.41 11.94
CA THR A 130 2.79 3.21 11.79
C THR A 130 3.49 2.08 11.04
N PHE A 131 4.26 2.40 9.98
CA PHE A 131 4.83 1.41 9.07
C PHE A 131 6.37 1.44 9.00
N LYS A 132 7.03 2.38 9.70
CA LYS A 132 8.48 2.65 9.54
C LYS A 132 8.86 2.95 8.08
N TYR A 133 7.92 3.52 7.33
CA TYR A 133 8.09 3.87 5.94
C TYR A 133 8.54 5.33 5.82
N GLU A 134 9.67 5.56 5.15
CA GLU A 134 10.22 6.88 4.86
C GLU A 134 9.87 7.27 3.41
N LEU A 135 9.18 8.40 3.24
CA LEU A 135 8.85 8.90 1.92
C LEU A 135 10.10 9.42 1.21
N ILE A 136 10.41 8.86 0.04
CA ILE A 136 11.44 9.45 -0.82
C ILE A 136 10.90 10.71 -1.50
N LEU A 137 11.81 11.54 -2.01
CA LEU A 137 11.48 12.85 -2.56
C LEU A 137 10.44 12.79 -3.70
N GLU A 138 10.51 11.77 -4.56
CA GLU A 138 9.53 11.53 -5.64
C GLU A 138 8.13 11.31 -5.11
N GLU A 139 8.02 10.58 -4.00
CA GLU A 139 6.72 10.26 -3.40
C GLU A 139 6.14 11.47 -2.71
N LYS A 140 7.00 12.26 -2.05
CA LYS A 140 6.60 13.55 -1.51
C LYS A 140 6.08 14.45 -2.63
N LEU A 141 6.82 14.61 -3.73
CA LEU A 141 6.39 15.42 -4.87
C LEU A 141 5.08 14.92 -5.48
N TYR A 142 4.95 13.61 -5.67
CA TYR A 142 3.72 13.01 -6.18
C TYR A 142 2.52 13.28 -5.29
N LEU A 143 2.65 13.04 -3.98
CA LEU A 143 1.60 13.34 -3.00
C LEU A 143 1.30 14.84 -2.98
N SER A 144 2.30 15.71 -3.09
CA SER A 144 2.10 17.16 -3.15
C SER A 144 1.25 17.57 -4.35
N ILE A 145 1.59 17.08 -5.56
CA ILE A 145 0.83 17.39 -6.78
C ILE A 145 -0.61 16.89 -6.66
N ARG A 146 -0.80 15.66 -6.17
CA ARG A 146 -2.12 15.04 -6.06
C ARG A 146 -2.99 15.71 -5.00
N THR A 147 -2.39 16.09 -3.87
CA THR A 147 -3.08 16.83 -2.80
C THR A 147 -3.48 18.22 -3.27
N LYS A 148 -2.61 18.92 -4.01
CA LYS A 148 -2.94 20.24 -4.56
C LYS A 148 -4.15 20.19 -5.49
N VAL A 149 -4.16 19.27 -6.45
CA VAL A 149 -5.29 19.06 -7.39
C VAL A 149 -6.57 18.61 -6.66
N LEU A 150 -6.46 17.94 -5.52
CA LEU A 150 -7.61 17.52 -4.72
C LEU A 150 -8.28 18.71 -4.00
N MET A 151 -7.48 19.69 -3.58
CA MET A 151 -7.92 20.80 -2.74
C MET A 151 -8.24 22.08 -3.52
N ASP A 152 -7.71 22.23 -4.74
CA ASP A 152 -8.09 23.27 -5.70
C ASP A 152 -9.49 22.99 -6.29
#